data_AF-A0A528B2W8-F1
#
_entry.id   AF-A0A528B2W8-F1
#
_cell.length_a   1.000
_cell.length_b   1.000
_cell.length_c   1.000
_cell.angle_alpha   90.00
_cell.angle_beta   90.00
_cell.angle_gamma   90.00
#
_symmetry.space_group_name_H-M   'P 1'
#
loop_
_entity.id
_entity.type
_entity.pdbx_description
1 polymer ?
#
loop_
_entity_poly.entity_id
_entity_poly.type
_entity_poly.pdbx_seq_one_letter_code
_entity_poly.pdbx_strand_id
1 'polypeptide(L)'
;MSDSALSRRKNDHLDIVLHRRTAPATVAAGWEYIRFEHCALPELDLTQIDLRASLLGKTMRAPLLISSMTGGMPRAEAINRHLSEAAQALGIAMCVGSQRVSLQSRNSQGLTRALRRLAPDIPLLANIGAAQLREADGLDLARRAVDALEADGLIVHLNPLQEAVQLEGDRDWRGVLAQ
;
A
#
# COMPACT_ATOMS: atom_id res chain seq x y z
N MET A 1 -17.84 16.35 -2.99
CA MET A 1 -18.16 15.23 -3.90
C MET A 1 -19.11 14.28 -3.19
N SER A 2 -19.98 13.54 -3.89
CA SER A 2 -20.74 12.47 -3.25
C SER A 2 -19.84 11.23 -3.07
N ASP A 3 -19.95 10.56 -1.92
CA ASP A 3 -19.19 9.34 -1.58
C ASP A 3 -19.29 8.24 -2.66
N SER A 4 -20.37 8.26 -3.45
CA SER A 4 -20.66 7.27 -4.51
C SER A 4 -19.71 7.31 -5.72
N ALA A 5 -19.18 8.47 -6.11
CA ALA A 5 -18.32 8.59 -7.30
C ALA A 5 -16.90 8.04 -7.02
N LEU A 6 -16.36 8.37 -5.86
CA LEU A 6 -15.02 7.96 -5.42
C LEU A 6 -14.96 6.46 -5.11
N SER A 7 -16.04 5.93 -4.56
CA SER A 7 -16.29 4.51 -4.32
C SER A 7 -16.23 3.67 -5.61
N ARG A 8 -16.92 4.13 -6.68
CA ARG A 8 -16.96 3.45 -7.99
C ARG A 8 -15.56 3.33 -8.60
N ARG A 9 -14.79 4.43 -8.58
CA ARG A 9 -13.41 4.46 -9.08
C ARG A 9 -12.50 3.40 -8.45
N LYS A 10 -12.60 3.18 -7.14
CA LYS A 10 -11.79 2.17 -6.45
C LYS A 10 -12.11 0.74 -6.89
N ASN A 11 -13.37 0.45 -7.23
CA ASN A 11 -13.74 -0.83 -7.82
C ASN A 11 -13.22 -0.95 -9.26
N ASP A 12 -13.36 0.11 -10.05
CA ASP A 12 -12.86 0.13 -11.43
C ASP A 12 -11.35 -0.14 -11.46
N HIS A 13 -10.57 0.45 -10.54
CA HIS A 13 -9.14 0.15 -10.41
C HIS A 13 -8.86 -1.35 -10.16
N LEU A 14 -9.62 -1.98 -9.25
CA LEU A 14 -9.47 -3.41 -8.98
C LEU A 14 -9.82 -4.26 -10.21
N ASP A 15 -10.93 -3.93 -10.88
CA ASP A 15 -11.40 -4.70 -12.04
C ASP A 15 -10.45 -4.55 -13.23
N ILE A 16 -9.94 -3.35 -13.49
CA ILE A 16 -8.93 -3.10 -14.54
C ILE A 16 -7.66 -3.91 -14.27
N VAL A 17 -7.16 -3.91 -13.04
CA VAL A 17 -5.92 -4.63 -12.67
C VAL A 17 -6.11 -6.15 -12.70
N LEU A 18 -7.27 -6.65 -12.27
CA LEU A 18 -7.57 -8.09 -12.28
C LEU A 18 -7.87 -8.62 -13.68
N HIS A 19 -8.33 -7.77 -14.60
CA HIS A 19 -8.56 -8.13 -15.98
C HIS A 19 -7.33 -7.83 -16.85
N ARG A 20 -6.34 -8.72 -16.83
CA ARG A 20 -5.07 -8.57 -17.59
C ARG A 20 -5.20 -8.23 -19.08
N ARG A 21 -6.37 -8.49 -19.70
CA ARG A 21 -6.65 -8.13 -21.11
C ARG A 21 -6.94 -6.64 -21.31
N THR A 22 -7.40 -5.91 -20.28
CA THR A 22 -7.78 -4.49 -20.37
C THR A 22 -6.67 -3.53 -19.96
N ALA A 23 -5.65 -3.99 -19.25
CA ALA A 23 -4.47 -3.20 -18.90
C ALA A 23 -3.18 -4.03 -18.94
N PRO A 24 -2.74 -4.49 -20.13
CA PRO A 24 -1.43 -5.13 -20.24
C PRO A 24 -0.35 -4.12 -19.83
N ALA A 25 0.59 -4.54 -18.98
CA ALA A 25 1.78 -3.75 -18.70
C ALA A 25 2.57 -3.61 -20.01
N THR A 26 2.60 -2.42 -20.59
CA THR A 26 3.32 -2.12 -21.83
C THR A 26 4.80 -1.78 -21.59
N VAL A 27 5.19 -1.61 -20.33
CA VAL A 27 6.54 -1.26 -19.90
C VAL A 27 7.11 -2.43 -19.10
N ALA A 28 8.29 -2.90 -19.51
CA ALA A 28 9.04 -3.89 -18.76
C ALA A 28 9.62 -3.29 -17.48
N ALA A 29 9.72 -4.09 -16.42
CA ALA A 29 10.33 -3.66 -15.16
C ALA A 29 11.87 -3.64 -15.19
N GLY A 30 12.49 -3.99 -16.34
CA GLY A 30 13.94 -3.96 -16.52
C GLY A 30 14.69 -5.14 -15.90
N TRP A 31 13.99 -6.12 -15.34
CA TRP A 31 14.61 -7.31 -14.73
C TRP A 31 15.41 -8.16 -15.71
N GLU A 32 15.09 -8.07 -17.01
CA GLU A 32 15.83 -8.74 -18.09
C GLU A 32 17.31 -8.29 -18.20
N TYR A 33 17.62 -7.10 -17.67
CA TYR A 33 18.97 -6.54 -17.64
C TYR A 33 19.75 -6.94 -16.38
N ILE A 34 19.11 -7.60 -15.41
CA ILE A 34 19.75 -8.03 -14.17
C ILE A 34 20.01 -9.54 -14.25
N ARG A 35 21.28 -9.93 -14.13
CA ARG A 35 21.69 -11.33 -14.03
C ARG A 35 22.60 -11.52 -12.83
N PHE A 36 22.26 -12.50 -12.00
CA PHE A 36 23.13 -12.96 -10.94
C PHE A 36 24.13 -13.97 -11.51
N GLU A 37 25.40 -13.84 -11.12
CA GLU A 37 26.40 -14.86 -11.45
C GLU A 37 26.06 -16.16 -10.71
N HIS A 38 26.02 -17.26 -11.44
CA HIS A 38 25.72 -18.56 -10.86
C HIS A 38 26.95 -19.12 -10.13
N CYS A 39 26.81 -19.40 -8.85
CA CYS A 39 27.80 -20.16 -8.08
C CYS A 39 27.46 -21.66 -8.14
N ALA A 40 28.21 -22.43 -8.94
CA ALA A 40 27.96 -23.86 -9.14
C ALA A 40 28.30 -24.73 -7.92
N LEU A 41 29.21 -24.25 -7.07
CA LEU A 41 29.67 -24.92 -5.85
C LEU A 41 29.58 -23.94 -4.67
N PRO A 42 28.38 -23.66 -4.15
CA PRO A 42 28.18 -22.60 -3.17
C PRO A 42 28.61 -22.97 -1.75
N GLU A 43 29.02 -24.22 -1.51
CA GLU A 43 29.48 -24.72 -0.20
C GLU A 43 28.56 -24.35 0.96
N LEU A 44 27.24 -24.32 0.73
CA LEU A 44 26.22 -23.94 1.69
C LEU A 44 25.14 -25.00 1.85
N ASP A 45 24.60 -25.09 3.06
CA ASP A 45 23.39 -25.86 3.37
C ASP A 45 22.17 -24.97 3.16
N LEU A 46 21.24 -25.41 2.31
CA LEU A 46 20.00 -24.69 2.01
C LEU A 46 19.17 -24.40 3.28
N THR A 47 19.22 -25.29 4.27
CA THR A 47 18.48 -25.14 5.53
C THR A 47 19.04 -24.05 6.42
N GLN A 48 20.27 -23.58 6.15
CA GLN A 48 20.93 -22.50 6.87
C GLN A 48 20.69 -21.11 6.24
N ILE A 49 19.97 -21.03 5.11
CA ILE A 49 19.64 -19.73 4.51
C ILE A 49 18.64 -18.98 5.40
N ASP A 50 19.09 -17.85 5.93
CA ASP A 50 18.26 -16.95 6.73
C ASP A 50 17.71 -15.81 5.87
N LEU A 51 16.39 -15.75 5.75
CA LEU A 51 15.68 -14.68 5.04
C LEU A 51 15.20 -13.56 5.97
N ARG A 52 15.49 -13.64 7.28
CA ARG A 52 15.02 -12.61 8.21
C ARG A 52 15.55 -11.23 7.84
N ALA A 53 14.70 -10.23 8.04
CA ALA A 53 15.00 -8.84 7.77
C ALA A 53 14.44 -7.96 8.90
N SER A 54 14.72 -6.67 8.87
CA SER A 54 14.10 -5.70 9.77
C SER A 54 13.57 -4.50 9.00
N LEU A 55 12.43 -3.96 9.45
CA LEU A 55 11.82 -2.77 8.91
C LEU A 55 11.18 -1.97 10.05
N LEU A 56 11.56 -0.70 10.19
CA LEU A 56 11.05 0.21 11.22
C LEU A 56 11.16 -0.37 12.65
N GLY A 57 12.27 -1.05 12.94
CA GLY A 57 12.54 -1.66 14.25
C GLY A 57 11.81 -2.99 14.52
N LYS A 58 11.02 -3.50 13.58
CA LYS A 58 10.35 -4.80 13.67
C LYS A 58 11.07 -5.86 12.83
N THR A 59 11.15 -7.07 13.35
CA THR A 59 11.73 -8.23 12.65
C THR A 59 10.71 -8.85 11.71
N MET A 60 11.17 -9.27 10.53
CA MET A 60 10.40 -9.94 9.49
C MET A 60 11.03 -11.30 9.17
N ARG A 61 10.22 -12.25 8.71
CA ARG A 61 10.67 -13.60 8.32
C ARG A 61 11.25 -13.67 6.90
N ALA A 62 10.95 -12.68 6.06
CA ALA A 62 11.47 -12.53 4.70
C ALA A 62 11.58 -11.04 4.35
N PRO A 63 12.47 -10.63 3.43
CA PRO A 63 12.63 -9.23 3.01
C PRO A 63 11.56 -8.85 1.97
N LEU A 64 10.29 -9.12 2.26
CA LEU A 64 9.15 -8.93 1.37
C LEU A 64 8.07 -8.08 2.02
N LEU A 65 7.35 -7.32 1.21
CA LEU A 65 6.20 -6.53 1.66
C LEU A 65 5.06 -6.59 0.66
N ILE A 66 3.83 -6.66 1.16
CA ILE A 66 2.61 -6.47 0.36
C ILE A 66 2.40 -4.97 0.21
N SER A 67 2.56 -4.44 -1.01
CA SER A 67 2.48 -2.99 -1.27
C SER A 67 1.03 -2.47 -1.28
N SER A 68 0.89 -1.14 -1.24
CA SER A 68 -0.39 -0.43 -1.22
C SER A 68 -1.23 -0.77 -2.45
N MET A 69 -2.45 -1.25 -2.24
CA MET A 69 -3.37 -1.59 -3.33
C MET A 69 -4.75 -0.97 -3.14
N THR A 70 -5.46 -1.40 -2.10
CA THR A 70 -6.88 -1.09 -1.96
C THR A 70 -7.29 -0.84 -0.52
N GLY A 71 -8.50 -0.32 -0.38
CA GLY A 71 -9.14 0.06 0.86
C GLY A 71 -10.26 1.00 0.51
N GLY A 72 -11.37 0.93 1.22
CA GLY A 72 -12.41 1.92 1.04
C GLY A 72 -13.80 1.44 0.61
N MET A 73 -14.01 0.12 0.51
CA MET A 73 -15.26 -0.52 0.05
C MET A 73 -15.38 -1.95 0.64
N PRO A 74 -16.57 -2.58 0.70
CA PRO A 74 -16.73 -3.93 1.27
C PRO A 74 -15.85 -5.01 0.64
N ARG A 75 -15.67 -4.97 -0.69
CA ARG A 75 -14.75 -5.88 -1.40
C ARG A 75 -13.29 -5.63 -0.99
N ALA A 76 -12.90 -4.37 -0.86
CA ALA A 76 -11.55 -3.99 -0.44
C ALA A 76 -11.28 -4.36 1.02
N GLU A 77 -12.29 -4.30 1.89
CA GLU A 77 -12.20 -4.77 3.27
C GLU A 77 -11.94 -6.28 3.34
N ALA A 78 -12.65 -7.09 2.55
CA ALA A 78 -12.38 -8.52 2.48
C ALA A 78 -10.97 -8.83 1.96
N ILE A 79 -10.50 -8.10 0.93
CA ILE A 79 -9.14 -8.22 0.41
C ILE A 79 -8.11 -7.87 1.50
N ASN A 80 -8.26 -6.73 2.17
CA ASN A 80 -7.32 -6.30 3.21
C ASN A 80 -7.30 -7.25 4.40
N ARG A 81 -8.44 -7.83 4.80
CA ARG A 81 -8.49 -8.88 5.82
C ARG A 81 -7.62 -10.07 5.43
N HIS A 82 -7.86 -10.66 4.26
CA HIS A 82 -7.11 -11.84 3.82
C HIS A 82 -5.61 -11.56 3.64
N LEU A 83 -5.26 -10.38 3.11
CA LEU A 83 -3.85 -9.98 2.99
C LEU A 83 -3.19 -9.78 4.36
N SER A 84 -3.91 -9.25 5.34
CA SER A 84 -3.39 -9.06 6.71
C SER A 84 -3.14 -10.41 7.39
N GLU A 85 -4.09 -11.33 7.30
CA GLU A 85 -3.97 -12.70 7.83
C GLU A 85 -2.78 -13.44 7.17
N ALA A 86 -2.65 -13.33 5.85
CA ALA A 86 -1.53 -13.93 5.12
C ALA A 86 -0.19 -13.29 5.49
N ALA A 87 -0.12 -11.96 5.57
CA ALA A 87 1.10 -11.24 5.92
C ALA A 87 1.56 -11.59 7.34
N GLN A 88 0.63 -11.66 8.29
CA GLN A 88 0.88 -12.09 9.67
C GLN A 88 1.41 -13.53 9.71
N ALA A 89 0.73 -14.47 9.03
CA ALA A 89 1.15 -15.87 8.98
C ALA A 89 2.54 -16.06 8.35
N LEU A 90 2.85 -15.28 7.32
CA LEU A 90 4.14 -15.29 6.63
C LEU A 90 5.22 -14.48 7.37
N GLY A 91 4.85 -13.60 8.29
CA GLY A 91 5.77 -12.69 8.98
C GLY A 91 6.40 -11.65 8.05
N ILE A 92 5.64 -11.16 7.06
CA ILE A 92 6.08 -10.14 6.10
C ILE A 92 5.32 -8.84 6.30
N ALA A 93 5.88 -7.72 5.86
CA ALA A 93 5.24 -6.42 6.02
C ALA A 93 4.01 -6.27 5.11
N MET A 94 3.07 -5.40 5.50
CA MET A 94 1.91 -5.05 4.70
C MET A 94 1.68 -3.54 4.69
N CYS A 95 1.30 -2.99 3.55
CA CYS A 95 0.77 -1.64 3.45
C CYS A 95 -0.68 -1.66 2.96
N VAL A 96 -1.49 -0.77 3.52
CA VAL A 96 -2.87 -0.56 3.07
C VAL A 96 -2.93 0.36 1.84
N GLY A 97 -4.07 0.38 1.15
CA GLY A 97 -4.36 1.42 0.16
C GLY A 97 -4.63 2.79 0.80
N SER A 98 -4.68 3.84 -0.03
CA SER A 98 -4.87 5.23 0.41
C SER A 98 -6.08 5.40 1.34
N GLN A 99 -5.80 5.97 2.51
CA GLN A 99 -6.75 6.23 3.60
C GLN A 99 -7.52 7.56 3.44
N ARG A 100 -7.32 8.32 2.35
CA ARG A 100 -8.01 9.60 2.10
C ARG A 100 -9.52 9.48 2.35
N VAL A 101 -10.14 8.45 1.77
CA VAL A 101 -11.60 8.26 1.85
C VAL A 101 -12.07 7.80 3.23
N SER A 102 -11.34 6.88 3.86
CA SER A 102 -11.70 6.37 5.19
C SER A 102 -11.59 7.43 6.28
N LEU A 103 -10.75 8.46 6.07
CA LEU A 103 -10.54 9.55 7.03
C LEU A 103 -11.46 10.76 6.79
N GLN A 104 -11.92 10.96 5.55
CA GLN A 104 -12.83 12.07 5.20
C GLN A 104 -14.31 11.69 5.32
N SER A 105 -14.65 10.40 5.24
CA SER A 105 -16.04 9.92 5.38
C SER A 105 -16.30 9.36 6.79
N ARG A 106 -17.58 9.31 7.20
CA ARG A 106 -17.98 8.66 8.47
C ARG A 106 -17.83 7.13 8.45
N ASN A 107 -17.51 6.55 7.29
CA ASN A 107 -17.28 5.13 7.13
C ASN A 107 -15.78 4.87 7.09
N SER A 108 -15.26 4.16 8.07
CA SER A 108 -13.84 3.80 8.14
C SER A 108 -13.42 2.77 7.08
N GLN A 109 -14.38 2.15 6.39
CA GLN A 109 -14.19 1.28 5.24
C GLN A 109 -13.18 0.14 5.46
N GLY A 110 -13.19 -0.45 6.66
CA GLY A 110 -12.31 -1.56 7.04
C GLY A 110 -10.86 -1.18 7.36
N LEU A 111 -10.43 0.06 7.11
CA LEU A 111 -9.09 0.56 7.42
C LEU A 111 -9.04 1.10 8.85
N THR A 112 -9.18 0.20 9.82
CA THR A 112 -9.22 0.52 11.24
C THR A 112 -8.26 -0.36 12.03
N ARG A 113 -8.23 -0.15 13.35
CA ARG A 113 -7.60 -1.04 14.33
C ARG A 113 -8.07 -2.49 14.24
N ALA A 114 -9.19 -2.79 13.58
CA ALA A 114 -9.57 -4.16 13.26
C ALA A 114 -8.52 -4.87 12.40
N LEU A 115 -7.90 -4.15 11.46
CA LEU A 115 -6.84 -4.69 10.61
C LEU A 115 -5.59 -5.01 11.42
N ARG A 116 -5.20 -4.10 12.34
CA ARG A 116 -4.08 -4.31 13.26
C ARG A 116 -4.26 -5.56 14.12
N ARG A 117 -5.49 -5.86 14.57
CA ARG A 117 -5.76 -7.09 15.35
C ARG A 117 -5.51 -8.38 14.57
N LEU A 118 -5.62 -8.36 13.25
CA LEU A 118 -5.31 -9.51 12.38
C LEU A 118 -3.81 -9.65 12.13
N ALA A 119 -3.07 -8.55 12.24
CA ALA A 119 -1.64 -8.43 11.95
C ALA A 119 -0.89 -7.66 13.06
N PRO A 120 -0.88 -8.19 14.31
CA PRO A 120 -0.33 -7.46 15.46
C PRO A 120 1.19 -7.32 15.41
N ASP A 121 1.90 -8.30 14.85
CA ASP A 121 3.34 -8.42 15.04
C ASP A 121 4.14 -7.83 13.87
N ILE A 122 3.58 -7.90 12.66
CA ILE A 122 4.28 -7.42 11.45
C ILE A 122 4.31 -5.89 11.35
N PRO A 123 5.25 -5.33 10.56
CA PRO A 123 5.14 -3.95 10.10
C PRO A 123 3.86 -3.77 9.29
N LEU A 124 2.96 -2.91 9.77
CA LEU A 124 1.79 -2.46 9.02
C LEU A 124 1.94 -0.97 8.72
N LEU A 125 1.89 -0.62 7.44
CA LEU A 125 2.15 0.74 6.97
C LEU A 125 0.86 1.41 6.52
N ALA A 126 0.61 2.61 7.03
CA ALA A 126 -0.46 3.51 6.58
C ALA A 126 -0.15 4.07 5.18
N ASN A 127 -1.15 4.62 4.49
CA ASN A 127 -0.94 5.22 3.18
C ASN A 127 -1.80 6.47 2.92
N ILE A 128 -1.16 7.54 2.43
CA ILE A 128 -1.82 8.74 1.89
C ILE A 128 -1.15 9.18 0.59
N GLY A 129 -1.82 10.00 -0.22
CA GLY A 129 -1.23 10.62 -1.40
C GLY A 129 -0.58 11.96 -1.05
N ALA A 130 0.56 12.24 -1.69
CA ALA A 130 1.32 13.46 -1.40
C ALA A 130 0.54 14.75 -1.73
N ALA A 131 -0.37 14.71 -2.72
CA ALA A 131 -1.22 15.85 -3.04
C ALA A 131 -2.09 16.28 -1.85
N GLN A 132 -2.50 15.35 -0.97
CA GLN A 132 -3.30 15.66 0.22
C GLN A 132 -2.50 16.38 1.31
N LEU A 133 -1.17 16.28 1.32
CA LEU A 133 -0.33 16.99 2.31
C LEU A 133 -0.43 18.51 2.16
N ARG A 134 -0.82 19.01 0.99
CA ARG A 134 -1.05 20.44 0.73
C ARG A 134 -2.38 20.96 1.24
N GLU A 135 -3.33 20.08 1.55
CA GLU A 135 -4.62 20.49 2.12
C GLU A 135 -4.37 21.11 3.50
N ALA A 136 -5.26 22.02 3.96
CA ALA A 136 -5.05 22.77 5.20
C ALA A 136 -4.85 21.87 6.44
N ASP A 137 -5.41 20.66 6.40
CA ASP A 137 -5.31 19.61 7.42
C ASP A 137 -4.41 18.44 7.00
N GLY A 138 -3.57 18.58 5.96
CA GLY A 138 -2.81 17.47 5.37
C GLY A 138 -1.89 16.74 6.36
N LEU A 139 -1.20 17.47 7.24
CA LEU A 139 -0.36 16.87 8.29
C LEU A 139 -1.19 16.18 9.39
N ASP A 140 -2.37 16.71 9.70
CA ASP A 140 -3.31 16.06 10.63
C ASP A 140 -3.86 14.77 10.01
N LEU A 141 -4.22 14.81 8.73
CA LEU A 141 -4.65 13.64 7.96
C LEU A 141 -3.58 12.54 7.97
N ALA A 142 -2.30 12.90 7.80
CA ALA A 142 -1.17 11.98 7.88
C ALA A 142 -1.06 11.29 9.26
N ARG A 143 -1.16 12.06 10.35
CA ARG A 143 -1.15 11.53 11.72
C ARG A 143 -2.33 10.59 11.96
N ARG A 144 -3.54 11.03 11.60
CA ARG A 144 -4.76 10.23 11.73
C ARG A 144 -4.71 8.94 10.91
N ALA A 145 -4.04 8.95 9.76
CA ALA A 145 -3.83 7.74 8.96
C ALA A 145 -3.02 6.69 9.74
N VAL A 146 -1.95 7.11 10.40
CA VAL A 146 -1.14 6.25 11.26
C VAL A 146 -1.97 5.77 12.46
N ASP A 147 -2.63 6.69 13.17
CA ASP A 147 -3.38 6.39 14.39
C ASP A 147 -4.58 5.45 14.19
N ALA A 148 -5.24 5.56 13.02
CA ALA A 148 -6.40 4.73 12.68
C ALA A 148 -6.05 3.25 12.58
N LEU A 149 -4.81 2.93 12.24
CA LEU A 149 -4.29 1.57 12.09
C LEU A 149 -3.31 1.16 13.19
N GLU A 150 -2.94 2.08 14.07
CA GLU A 150 -1.74 1.94 14.91
C GLU A 150 -0.53 1.53 14.06
N ALA A 151 -0.37 2.18 12.89
CA ALA A 151 0.62 1.78 11.90
C ALA A 151 2.06 2.03 12.41
N ASP A 152 3.00 1.22 11.95
CA ASP A 152 4.42 1.35 12.29
C ASP A 152 5.13 2.42 11.45
N GLY A 153 4.51 2.81 10.33
CA GLY A 153 5.01 3.85 9.44
C GLY A 153 3.96 4.32 8.46
N LEU A 154 4.32 5.33 7.66
CA LEU A 154 3.45 5.97 6.68
C LEU A 154 4.10 5.94 5.29
N ILE A 155 3.38 5.45 4.29
CA ILE A 155 3.72 5.62 2.89
C ILE A 155 3.02 6.88 2.37
N VAL A 156 3.82 7.77 1.78
CA VAL A 156 3.33 8.92 1.01
C VAL A 156 3.55 8.60 -0.46
N HIS A 157 2.47 8.28 -1.18
CA HIS A 157 2.58 7.90 -2.60
C HIS A 157 2.61 9.13 -3.52
N LEU A 158 3.40 9.02 -4.59
CA LEU A 158 3.49 10.00 -5.67
C LEU A 158 2.84 9.40 -6.91
N ASN A 159 1.81 10.07 -7.43
CA ASN A 159 1.07 9.61 -8.59
C ASN A 159 0.65 10.75 -9.55
N PRO A 160 1.50 11.77 -9.83
CA PRO A 160 1.09 12.94 -10.61
C PRO A 160 0.60 12.60 -12.01
N LEU A 161 1.23 11.63 -12.69
CA LEU A 161 0.78 11.20 -14.01
C LEU A 161 -0.60 10.53 -13.95
N GLN A 162 -0.84 9.68 -12.94
CA GLN A 162 -2.14 9.04 -12.73
C GLN A 162 -3.22 10.10 -12.49
N GLU A 163 -2.96 11.08 -11.63
CA GLU A 163 -3.90 12.17 -11.35
C GLU A 163 -4.13 13.06 -12.59
N ALA A 164 -3.11 13.32 -13.40
CA ALA A 164 -3.24 14.16 -14.60
C ALA A 164 -4.15 13.57 -15.69
N VAL A 165 -4.16 12.25 -15.83
CA VAL A 165 -5.00 11.55 -16.83
C VAL A 165 -6.38 11.14 -16.30
N GLN A 166 -6.59 11.24 -14.99
CA GLN A 166 -7.87 10.99 -14.35
C GLN A 166 -8.73 12.26 -14.43
N LEU A 167 -10.02 12.09 -14.72
CA LEU A 167 -10.93 13.24 -14.94
C LEU A 167 -10.94 14.19 -13.74
N GLU A 168 -11.01 13.63 -12.54
CA GLU A 168 -11.08 14.33 -11.26
C GLU A 168 -9.78 14.31 -10.44
N GLY A 169 -8.64 14.01 -11.08
CA GLY A 169 -7.38 13.91 -10.36
C GLY A 169 -6.77 15.25 -9.95
N ASP A 170 -5.93 15.21 -8.92
CA ASP A 170 -5.19 16.37 -8.40
C ASP A 170 -4.13 16.85 -9.40
N ARG A 171 -4.29 18.07 -9.95
CA ARG A 171 -3.43 18.62 -11.03
C ARG A 171 -2.33 19.57 -10.56
N ASP A 172 -2.44 20.14 -9.36
CA ASP A 172 -1.43 21.08 -8.83
C ASP A 172 -0.51 20.41 -7.80
N TRP A 173 0.68 20.05 -8.26
CA TRP A 173 1.72 19.40 -7.48
C TRP A 173 2.81 20.36 -6.96
N ARG A 174 2.65 21.67 -7.19
CA ARG A 174 3.61 22.67 -6.69
C ARG A 174 3.55 22.75 -5.17
N GLY A 175 4.71 22.86 -4.53
CA GLY A 175 4.80 23.00 -3.06
C GLY A 175 4.56 21.71 -2.26
N VAL A 176 4.30 20.55 -2.90
CA VAL A 176 4.18 19.24 -2.22
C VAL A 176 5.48 18.89 -1.49
N LEU A 177 6.63 19.11 -2.12
CA LEU A 177 7.95 18.83 -1.51
C LEU A 177 8.27 19.76 -0.33
N ALA A 178 7.61 20.91 -0.24
CA ALA A 178 7.85 21.91 0.80
C ALA A 178 6.92 21.75 2.03
N GLN A 179 6.08 20.70 2.05
CA GLN A 179 5.21 20.38 3.18
C GLN A 179 5.95 19.64 4.29
#